data_AF-A0A4R8SWR1-F1
#
_entry.id   AF-A0A4R8SWR1-F1
#
_cell.length_a   1.000
_cell.length_b   1.000
_cell.length_c   1.000
_cell.angle_alpha   90.00
_cell.angle_beta   90.00
_cell.angle_gamma   90.00
#
_symmetry.space_group_name_H-M   'P 1'
#
loop_
_entity.id
_entity.type
_entity.pdbx_description
1 polymer ?
#
loop_
_entity_poly.entity_id
_entity_poly.type
_entity_poly.pdbx_seq_one_letter_code
_entity_poly.pdbx_strand_id
1 'polypeptide(L)'
;MFTPTQLAARAAYLLRGNDRGTMTSAAPKLYPHMWSWDAAFVAVGLAPLSVERAVTELDTLLSAQWANGMIPHIVFANGVDGYFPGPARWQTSTLAVDAPSNCQTSGITQPPVHAIAVQRILDHARRRGRSARGIAEAFLDRRWADLMRWHRWLAEARDQNQHGRITLYHGWESGMDNSPRWDSAYANVVPGELPPYVREDNAIVTDPSQRPKDAEYDVYLWLLEEMKSVGYDDARLPDVMSFVMEDVFVSAIFAVACEVLATIGEEHARPRADVRELHGWAERFRGGVIDTTEERSGAARDFDVKTGKWVATDTVAMFAPLLSGGLPRPQELALLRLLEGPRFCGHPDLRYALVPSTSPVSRDFRPREYWRGPVWPVLTWLFCWAFERRGWSERAFLLRQEGLRQAGDGSFAEYYEPFTGAPLGSMQQSWTAAAVLDWLG
;
A
#
# COMPACT_ATOMS: atom_id res chain seq x y z
N MET A 1 28.89 -1.08 -4.29
CA MET A 1 27.67 -0.35 -4.62
C MET A 1 27.73 0.09 -6.07
N PHE A 2 26.60 0.03 -6.77
CA PHE A 2 26.48 0.53 -8.14
C PHE A 2 26.47 2.07 -8.18
N THR A 3 26.92 2.66 -9.29
CA THR A 3 26.74 4.10 -9.52
C THR A 3 25.27 4.44 -9.76
N PRO A 4 24.83 5.71 -9.62
CA PRO A 4 23.44 6.10 -9.89
C PRO A 4 22.95 5.69 -11.28
N THR A 5 23.78 5.85 -12.31
CA THR A 5 23.43 5.45 -13.70
C THR A 5 23.31 3.94 -13.86
N GLN A 6 24.21 3.15 -13.25
CA GLN A 6 24.12 1.70 -13.24
C GLN A 6 22.89 1.21 -12.49
N LEU A 7 22.58 1.84 -11.36
CA LEU A 7 21.45 1.48 -10.52
C LEU A 7 20.11 1.77 -11.23
N ALA A 8 19.95 2.96 -11.83
CA ALA A 8 18.78 3.30 -12.64
C ALA A 8 18.60 2.34 -13.83
N ALA A 9 19.68 2.01 -14.55
CA ALA A 9 19.61 1.07 -15.67
C ALA A 9 19.17 -0.33 -15.22
N ARG A 10 19.67 -0.82 -14.08
CA ARG A 10 19.25 -2.10 -13.49
C ARG A 10 17.79 -2.09 -13.03
N ALA A 11 17.35 -0.98 -12.43
CA ALA A 11 15.96 -0.82 -11.99
C ALA A 11 14.99 -0.84 -13.20
N ALA A 12 15.32 -0.12 -14.28
CA ALA A 12 14.54 -0.15 -15.52
C ALA A 12 14.52 -1.54 -16.16
N TYR A 13 15.67 -2.23 -16.17
CA TYR A 13 15.78 -3.60 -16.68
C TYR A 13 14.92 -4.58 -15.88
N LEU A 14 14.90 -4.46 -14.55
CA LEU A 14 14.07 -5.26 -13.66
C LEU A 14 12.59 -5.04 -13.94
N LEU A 15 12.12 -3.78 -13.97
CA LEU A 15 10.70 -3.50 -14.25
C LEU A 15 10.27 -4.07 -15.60
N ARG A 16 11.12 -3.94 -16.62
CA ARG A 16 10.83 -4.55 -17.93
C ARG A 16 10.86 -6.07 -17.90
N GLY A 17 11.70 -6.68 -17.07
CA GLY A 17 11.78 -8.14 -16.88
C GLY A 17 10.56 -8.72 -16.17
N ASN A 18 9.92 -7.95 -15.29
CA ASN A 18 8.69 -8.33 -14.59
C ASN A 18 7.42 -7.98 -15.37
N ASP A 19 7.52 -7.28 -16.50
CA ASP A 19 6.40 -6.94 -17.38
C ASP A 19 5.89 -8.17 -18.14
N ARG A 20 4.62 -8.53 -17.92
CA ARG A 20 3.92 -9.66 -18.55
C ARG A 20 3.10 -9.24 -19.78
N GLY A 21 3.32 -8.04 -20.29
CA GLY A 21 2.64 -7.48 -21.46
C GLY A 21 1.92 -6.19 -21.08
N THR A 22 0.80 -6.30 -20.37
CA THR A 22 0.00 -5.14 -19.93
C THR A 22 -0.01 -4.94 -18.41
N MET A 23 0.42 -5.93 -17.64
CA MET A 23 0.62 -5.87 -16.19
C MET A 23 2.04 -6.25 -15.83
N THR A 24 2.54 -5.71 -14.73
CA THR A 24 3.85 -6.05 -14.17
C THR A 24 3.65 -6.89 -12.92
N SER A 25 4.34 -8.02 -12.79
CA SER A 25 4.29 -8.79 -11.55
C SER A 25 5.02 -8.07 -10.42
N ALA A 26 4.51 -8.15 -9.20
CA ALA A 26 5.14 -7.50 -8.04
C ALA A 26 6.55 -8.07 -7.75
N ALA A 27 6.76 -9.35 -8.01
CA ALA A 27 8.06 -10.02 -8.00
C ALA A 27 8.14 -11.14 -9.06
N PRO A 28 9.34 -11.60 -9.45
CA PRO A 28 9.47 -12.62 -10.50
C PRO A 28 8.81 -13.96 -10.16
N LYS A 29 8.87 -14.37 -8.88
CA LYS A 29 8.39 -15.68 -8.40
C LYS A 29 7.41 -15.58 -7.25
N LEU A 30 7.79 -14.92 -6.15
CA LEU A 30 6.98 -14.87 -4.91
C LEU A 30 5.60 -14.23 -5.15
N TYR A 31 5.56 -13.24 -6.02
CA TYR A 31 4.36 -12.47 -6.34
C TYR A 31 4.19 -12.37 -7.86
N PRO A 32 3.83 -13.46 -8.55
CA PRO A 32 3.89 -13.59 -10.01
C PRO A 32 2.66 -12.98 -10.72
N HIS A 33 1.91 -12.13 -10.02
CA HIS A 33 0.68 -11.46 -10.43
C HIS A 33 0.78 -9.95 -10.16
N MET A 34 -0.28 -9.22 -10.51
CA MET A 34 -0.37 -7.78 -10.28
C MET A 34 -1.01 -7.51 -8.92
N TRP A 35 -0.32 -6.78 -8.05
CA TRP A 35 -0.89 -6.26 -6.80
C TRP A 35 -1.32 -4.81 -6.96
N SER A 36 -2.41 -4.41 -6.30
CA SER A 36 -3.06 -3.11 -6.51
C SER A 36 -2.14 -1.93 -6.19
N TRP A 37 -1.59 -1.87 -4.98
CA TRP A 37 -0.70 -0.77 -4.61
C TRP A 37 0.67 -0.89 -5.30
N ASP A 38 1.20 -2.10 -5.51
CA ASP A 38 2.43 -2.37 -6.27
C ASP A 38 2.32 -1.81 -7.69
N ALA A 39 1.18 -2.02 -8.36
CA ALA A 39 0.93 -1.50 -9.70
C ALA A 39 0.95 0.03 -9.75
N ALA A 40 0.46 0.70 -8.71
CA ALA A 40 0.58 2.15 -8.60
C ALA A 40 2.06 2.59 -8.48
N PHE A 41 2.86 1.93 -7.64
CA PHE A 41 4.30 2.21 -7.54
C PHE A 41 5.02 1.86 -8.85
N VAL A 42 4.68 0.75 -9.50
CA VAL A 42 5.23 0.39 -10.81
C VAL A 42 4.91 1.48 -11.83
N ALA A 43 3.68 1.99 -11.87
CA ALA A 43 3.32 3.09 -12.76
C ALA A 43 4.15 4.36 -12.49
N VAL A 44 4.45 4.67 -11.22
CA VAL A 44 5.41 5.73 -10.84
C VAL A 44 6.80 5.46 -11.44
N GLY A 45 7.34 4.25 -11.27
CA GLY A 45 8.65 3.88 -11.82
C GLY A 45 8.70 3.82 -13.35
N LEU A 46 7.58 3.53 -14.00
CA LEU A 46 7.43 3.52 -15.46
C LEU A 46 7.28 4.93 -16.04
N ALA A 47 6.70 5.88 -15.32
CA ALA A 47 6.50 7.26 -15.80
C ALA A 47 7.78 7.94 -16.32
N PRO A 48 8.96 7.86 -15.66
CA PRO A 48 10.21 8.38 -16.20
C PRO A 48 10.77 7.56 -17.37
N LEU A 49 10.24 6.38 -17.69
CA LEU A 49 10.68 5.53 -18.80
C LEU A 49 9.74 5.68 -20.02
N SER A 50 8.45 5.40 -19.82
CA SER A 50 7.38 5.47 -20.80
C SER A 50 6.04 5.82 -20.12
N VAL A 51 5.55 7.04 -20.37
CA VAL A 51 4.21 7.50 -19.92
C VAL A 51 3.11 6.58 -20.44
N GLU A 52 3.22 6.11 -21.68
CA GLU A 52 2.26 5.18 -22.28
C GLU A 52 2.17 3.87 -21.50
N ARG A 53 3.32 3.25 -21.18
CA ARG A 53 3.33 1.99 -20.44
C ARG A 53 2.89 2.16 -18.98
N ALA A 54 3.19 3.31 -18.36
CA ALA A 54 2.69 3.65 -17.03
C ALA A 54 1.15 3.77 -17.01
N VAL A 55 0.57 4.41 -18.03
CA VAL A 55 -0.88 4.47 -18.25
C VAL A 55 -1.47 3.07 -18.47
N THR A 56 -0.82 2.21 -19.27
CA THR A 56 -1.26 0.83 -19.51
C THR A 56 -1.33 0.00 -18.21
N GLU A 57 -0.41 0.21 -17.27
CA GLU A 57 -0.42 -0.47 -15.98
C GLU A 57 -1.70 -0.11 -15.21
N LEU A 58 -2.02 1.18 -15.08
CA LEU A 58 -3.23 1.62 -14.38
C LEU A 58 -4.51 1.27 -15.14
N ASP A 59 -4.51 1.31 -16.47
CA ASP A 59 -5.64 0.82 -17.28
C ASP A 59 -5.93 -0.66 -17.01
N THR A 60 -4.89 -1.48 -16.91
CA THR A 60 -5.04 -2.92 -16.63
C THR A 60 -5.60 -3.14 -15.23
N LEU A 61 -5.11 -2.42 -14.22
CA LEU A 61 -5.66 -2.49 -12.87
C LEU A 61 -7.14 -2.08 -12.84
N LEU A 62 -7.47 -0.93 -13.44
CA LEU A 62 -8.83 -0.39 -13.45
C LEU A 62 -9.78 -1.24 -14.32
N SER A 63 -9.27 -2.01 -15.29
CA SER A 63 -10.07 -3.02 -16.00
C SER A 63 -10.55 -4.17 -15.10
N ALA A 64 -9.91 -4.35 -13.95
CA ALA A 64 -10.24 -5.37 -12.96
C ALA A 64 -11.02 -4.80 -11.75
N GLN A 65 -11.41 -3.53 -11.82
CA GLN A 65 -12.27 -2.90 -10.82
C GLN A 65 -13.63 -3.61 -10.79
N TRP A 66 -14.09 -3.92 -9.59
CA TRP A 66 -15.41 -4.51 -9.36
C TRP A 66 -16.53 -3.52 -9.70
N ALA A 67 -17.73 -4.03 -9.97
CA ALA A 67 -18.88 -3.22 -10.38
C ALA A 67 -19.22 -2.15 -9.32
N ASN A 68 -19.16 -2.50 -8.03
CA ASN A 68 -19.34 -1.60 -6.89
C ASN A 68 -18.25 -0.51 -6.74
N GLY A 69 -17.13 -0.61 -7.47
CA GLY A 69 -16.03 0.36 -7.43
C GLY A 69 -14.78 -0.13 -6.69
N MET A 70 -14.82 -1.27 -6.00
CA MET A 70 -13.64 -1.82 -5.33
C MET A 70 -12.53 -2.14 -6.36
N ILE A 71 -11.29 -1.69 -6.08
CA ILE A 71 -10.11 -2.22 -6.76
C ILE A 71 -9.58 -3.40 -5.93
N PRO A 72 -9.63 -4.64 -6.44
CA PRO A 72 -9.15 -5.80 -5.69
C PRO A 72 -7.61 -5.77 -5.57
N HIS A 73 -7.09 -6.31 -4.47
CA HIS A 73 -5.65 -6.24 -4.20
C HIS A 73 -4.78 -7.10 -5.12
N ILE A 74 -5.35 -8.11 -5.78
CA ILE A 74 -4.66 -8.96 -6.77
C ILE A 74 -5.49 -9.04 -8.05
N VAL A 75 -4.82 -8.83 -9.18
CA VAL A 75 -5.30 -9.21 -10.51
C VAL A 75 -4.42 -10.36 -10.99
N PHE A 76 -5.01 -11.55 -11.12
CA PHE A 76 -4.28 -12.76 -11.43
C PHE A 76 -3.89 -12.80 -12.92
N ALA A 77 -2.62 -13.12 -13.18
CA ALA A 77 -2.13 -13.31 -14.54
C ALA A 77 -2.65 -14.63 -15.12
N ASN A 78 -3.18 -14.60 -16.35
CA ASN A 78 -3.76 -15.78 -17.01
C ASN A 78 -2.72 -16.91 -17.15
N GLY A 79 -3.10 -18.11 -16.69
CA GLY A 79 -2.29 -19.33 -16.84
C GLY A 79 -1.00 -19.35 -16.00
N VAL A 80 -0.94 -18.54 -14.93
CA VAL A 80 0.21 -18.46 -14.03
C VAL A 80 -0.17 -19.06 -12.68
N ASP A 81 0.59 -20.05 -12.24
CA ASP A 81 0.52 -20.64 -10.89
C ASP A 81 1.71 -20.18 -10.02
N GLY A 82 1.86 -20.75 -8.82
CA GLY A 82 2.99 -20.50 -7.92
C GLY A 82 2.73 -19.42 -6.87
N TYR A 83 1.47 -19.03 -6.68
CA TYR A 83 1.02 -18.18 -5.58
C TYR A 83 -0.21 -18.78 -4.89
N PHE A 84 -0.20 -18.75 -3.57
CA PHE A 84 -1.34 -19.16 -2.74
C PHE A 84 -1.65 -18.09 -1.69
N PRO A 85 -2.92 -17.68 -1.50
CA PRO A 85 -4.14 -18.20 -2.16
C PRO A 85 -4.36 -17.70 -3.60
N GLY A 86 -4.44 -18.64 -4.55
CA GLY A 86 -4.73 -18.36 -5.96
C GLY A 86 -6.24 -18.21 -6.27
N PRO A 87 -6.63 -17.98 -7.53
CA PRO A 87 -8.01 -17.71 -7.94
C PRO A 87 -9.03 -18.75 -7.44
N ALA A 88 -8.64 -20.03 -7.47
CA ALA A 88 -9.49 -21.15 -7.06
C ALA A 88 -9.80 -21.16 -5.55
N ARG A 89 -8.95 -20.54 -4.71
CA ARG A 89 -9.21 -20.39 -3.28
C ARG A 89 -10.14 -19.22 -3.00
N TRP A 90 -9.97 -18.12 -3.73
CA TRP A 90 -10.82 -16.92 -3.64
C TRP A 90 -12.23 -17.14 -4.18
N GLN A 91 -12.39 -17.84 -5.31
CA GLN A 91 -13.71 -18.16 -5.90
C GLN A 91 -14.59 -16.93 -6.20
N THR A 92 -14.00 -15.73 -6.34
CA THR A 92 -14.71 -14.49 -6.63
C THR A 92 -15.48 -14.56 -7.94
N SER A 93 -14.90 -15.16 -8.99
CA SER A 93 -15.56 -15.37 -10.29
C SER A 93 -16.88 -16.17 -10.24
N THR A 94 -17.11 -16.93 -9.16
CA THR A 94 -18.33 -17.73 -8.97
C THR A 94 -19.22 -17.22 -7.86
N LEU A 95 -18.65 -16.59 -6.83
CA LEU A 95 -19.37 -16.21 -5.61
C LEU A 95 -19.68 -14.71 -5.51
N ALA A 96 -18.81 -13.85 -6.06
CA ALA A 96 -18.94 -12.41 -5.94
C ALA A 96 -19.69 -11.84 -7.14
N VAL A 97 -20.86 -11.24 -6.90
CA VAL A 97 -21.69 -10.62 -7.94
C VAL A 97 -21.00 -9.42 -8.60
N ASP A 98 -20.21 -8.68 -7.83
CA ASP A 98 -19.53 -7.46 -8.31
C ASP A 98 -18.18 -7.75 -8.98
N ALA A 99 -17.67 -8.98 -8.95
CA ALA A 99 -16.38 -9.30 -9.55
C ALA A 99 -16.40 -9.13 -11.08
N PRO A 100 -15.31 -8.63 -11.69
CA PRO A 100 -15.22 -8.47 -13.14
C PRO A 100 -15.27 -9.82 -13.87
N SER A 101 -15.96 -9.87 -15.01
CA SER A 101 -16.14 -11.10 -15.79
C SER A 101 -14.97 -11.44 -16.72
N ASN A 102 -14.11 -10.46 -17.02
CA ASN A 102 -13.02 -10.55 -17.99
C ASN A 102 -11.65 -10.89 -17.37
N CYS A 103 -11.54 -10.96 -16.05
CA CYS A 103 -10.29 -11.30 -15.37
C CYS A 103 -10.55 -11.95 -14.00
N GLN A 104 -9.58 -12.72 -13.50
CA GLN A 104 -9.64 -13.28 -12.16
C GLN A 104 -9.01 -12.31 -11.16
N THR A 105 -9.69 -12.07 -10.05
CA THR A 105 -9.22 -11.16 -8.98
C THR A 105 -9.39 -11.78 -7.60
N SER A 106 -8.66 -11.27 -6.62
CA SER A 106 -8.96 -11.57 -5.21
C SER A 106 -10.23 -10.83 -4.73
N GLY A 107 -10.68 -11.13 -3.51
CA GLY A 107 -11.95 -10.62 -2.95
C GLY A 107 -11.81 -9.49 -1.93
N ILE A 108 -10.61 -8.93 -1.76
CA ILE A 108 -10.32 -7.88 -0.78
C ILE A 108 -9.55 -6.73 -1.42
N THR A 109 -9.50 -5.57 -0.77
CA THR A 109 -8.91 -4.33 -1.30
C THR A 109 -7.48 -4.06 -0.80
N GLN A 110 -6.89 -2.92 -1.19
CA GLN A 110 -5.56 -2.46 -0.75
C GLN A 110 -5.49 -0.90 -0.69
N PRO A 111 -4.41 -0.32 -0.12
CA PRO A 111 -4.31 1.13 0.09
C PRO A 111 -4.46 1.97 -1.20
N PRO A 112 -5.19 3.11 -1.17
CA PRO A 112 -5.53 3.91 -2.36
C PRO A 112 -4.41 4.85 -2.83
N VAL A 113 -3.21 4.33 -3.10
CA VAL A 113 -2.07 5.13 -3.59
C VAL A 113 -2.18 5.51 -5.08
N HIS A 114 -3.24 5.10 -5.78
CA HIS A 114 -3.39 5.23 -7.23
C HIS A 114 -3.40 6.68 -7.71
N ALA A 115 -4.06 7.59 -6.98
CA ALA A 115 -4.07 9.01 -7.34
C ALA A 115 -2.67 9.65 -7.31
N ILE A 116 -1.79 9.17 -6.42
CA ILE A 116 -0.39 9.59 -6.36
C ILE A 116 0.34 9.15 -7.63
N ALA A 117 0.12 7.91 -8.09
CA ALA A 117 0.69 7.43 -9.34
C ALA A 117 0.20 8.23 -10.55
N VAL A 118 -1.10 8.57 -10.60
CA VAL A 118 -1.65 9.45 -11.66
C VAL A 118 -0.96 10.82 -11.65
N GLN A 119 -0.73 11.42 -10.47
CA GLN A 119 0.00 12.68 -10.37
C GLN A 119 1.43 12.56 -10.95
N ARG A 120 2.17 11.50 -10.60
CA ARG A 120 3.53 11.28 -11.12
C ARG A 120 3.53 11.08 -12.63
N ILE A 121 2.57 10.34 -13.20
CA ILE A 121 2.41 10.21 -14.65
C ILE A 121 2.20 11.58 -15.31
N LEU A 122 1.30 12.41 -14.76
CA LEU A 122 1.03 13.75 -15.27
C LEU A 122 2.27 14.66 -15.18
N ASP A 123 3.02 14.61 -14.07
CA ASP A 123 4.27 15.35 -13.90
C ASP A 123 5.30 15.01 -14.99
N HIS A 124 5.54 13.72 -15.24
CA HIS A 124 6.47 13.28 -16.28
C HIS A 124 5.95 13.61 -17.68
N ALA A 125 4.65 13.44 -17.93
CA ALA A 125 4.02 13.81 -19.19
C ALA A 125 4.18 15.30 -19.51
N ARG A 126 3.99 16.18 -18.50
CA ARG A 126 4.19 17.63 -18.63
C ARG A 126 5.61 17.97 -19.08
N ARG A 127 6.63 17.28 -18.56
CA ARG A 127 8.06 17.49 -18.91
C ARG A 127 8.46 16.92 -20.29
N ARG A 128 7.80 15.86 -20.77
CA ARG A 128 8.17 15.14 -22.02
C ARG A 128 7.56 15.70 -23.32
N GLY A 129 6.69 16.71 -23.23
CA GLY A 129 6.14 17.43 -24.39
C GLY A 129 4.73 17.00 -24.81
N ARG A 130 4.23 17.57 -25.91
CA ARG A 130 2.79 17.54 -26.28
C ARG A 130 2.20 16.13 -26.43
N SER A 131 2.94 15.20 -27.04
CA SER A 131 2.46 13.82 -27.25
C SER A 131 2.22 13.08 -25.93
N ALA A 132 3.19 13.12 -25.01
CA ALA A 132 3.07 12.49 -23.70
C ALA A 132 1.93 13.09 -22.86
N ARG A 133 1.74 14.42 -22.93
CA ARG A 133 0.58 15.10 -22.29
C ARG A 133 -0.74 14.58 -22.84
N GLY A 134 -0.88 14.48 -24.15
CA GLY A 134 -2.10 13.95 -24.78
C GLY A 134 -2.43 12.53 -24.34
N ILE A 135 -1.42 11.66 -24.15
CA ILE A 135 -1.61 10.30 -23.64
C ILE A 135 -2.15 10.32 -22.20
N ALA A 136 -1.56 11.13 -21.31
CA ALA A 136 -1.99 11.23 -19.93
C ALA A 136 -3.38 11.88 -19.78
N GLU A 137 -3.69 12.90 -20.59
CA GLU A 137 -5.01 13.53 -20.65
C GLU A 137 -6.08 12.55 -21.15
N ALA A 138 -5.79 11.78 -22.21
CA ALA A 138 -6.71 10.76 -22.71
C ALA A 138 -6.94 9.62 -21.69
N PHE A 139 -5.95 9.30 -20.84
CA PHE A 139 -6.15 8.41 -19.71
C PHE A 139 -7.11 8.99 -18.67
N LEU A 140 -6.94 10.27 -18.29
CA LEU A 140 -7.89 10.93 -17.38
C LEU A 140 -9.31 10.92 -17.95
N ASP A 141 -9.48 11.24 -19.23
CA ASP A 141 -10.79 11.19 -19.89
C ASP A 141 -11.44 9.81 -19.83
N ARG A 142 -10.64 8.75 -20.00
CA ARG A 142 -11.12 7.36 -19.97
C ARG A 142 -11.40 6.85 -18.56
N ARG A 143 -10.58 7.23 -17.56
CA ARG A 143 -10.51 6.56 -16.25
C ARG A 143 -10.92 7.43 -15.06
N TRP A 144 -11.25 8.70 -15.27
CA TRP A 144 -11.70 9.58 -14.18
C TRP A 144 -12.90 9.00 -13.41
N ALA A 145 -13.92 8.50 -14.12
CA ALA A 145 -15.10 7.90 -13.50
C ALA A 145 -14.76 6.65 -12.66
N ASP A 146 -13.82 5.82 -13.11
CA ASP A 146 -13.37 4.63 -12.39
C ASP A 146 -12.61 5.01 -11.11
N LEU A 147 -11.74 6.02 -11.18
CA LEU A 147 -11.05 6.58 -10.00
C LEU A 147 -12.05 7.18 -9.00
N MET A 148 -13.07 7.90 -9.47
CA MET A 148 -14.13 8.41 -8.60
C MET A 148 -14.95 7.30 -7.95
N ARG A 149 -15.32 6.25 -8.69
CA ARG A 149 -16.01 5.07 -8.13
C ARG A 149 -15.17 4.37 -7.07
N TRP A 150 -13.86 4.27 -7.28
CA TRP A 150 -12.93 3.71 -6.31
C TRP A 150 -12.93 4.50 -5.00
N HIS A 151 -12.75 5.82 -5.09
CA HIS A 151 -12.76 6.67 -3.90
C HIS A 151 -14.12 6.69 -3.21
N ARG A 152 -15.21 6.71 -3.98
CA ARG A 152 -16.57 6.66 -3.44
C ARG A 152 -16.84 5.35 -2.70
N TRP A 153 -16.45 4.21 -3.27
CA TRP A 153 -16.58 2.91 -2.60
C TRP A 153 -15.83 2.88 -1.27
N LEU A 154 -14.60 3.40 -1.20
CA LEU A 154 -13.89 3.51 0.08
C LEU A 154 -14.64 4.39 1.09
N ALA A 155 -15.11 5.56 0.65
CA ALA A 155 -15.79 6.52 1.52
C ALA A 155 -17.18 6.08 1.99
N GLU A 156 -17.86 5.20 1.24
CA GLU A 156 -19.24 4.79 1.54
C GLU A 156 -19.32 3.36 2.08
N ALA A 157 -18.62 2.40 1.45
CA ALA A 157 -18.66 0.99 1.85
C ALA A 157 -17.71 0.67 3.01
N ARG A 158 -16.59 1.40 3.15
CA ARG A 158 -15.58 1.18 4.21
C ARG A 158 -15.60 2.23 5.33
N ASP A 159 -16.44 3.26 5.23
CA ASP A 159 -16.68 4.26 6.27
C ASP A 159 -18.20 4.50 6.45
N GLN A 160 -18.94 3.42 6.67
CA GLN A 160 -20.42 3.42 6.75
C GLN A 160 -20.96 4.37 7.83
N ASN A 161 -20.21 4.56 8.91
CA ASN A 161 -20.58 5.43 10.04
C ASN A 161 -20.01 6.86 9.92
N GLN A 162 -19.34 7.18 8.82
CA GLN A 162 -18.73 8.49 8.55
C GLN A 162 -17.75 8.95 9.64
N HIS A 163 -17.02 7.99 10.20
CA HIS A 163 -15.95 8.22 11.15
C HIS A 163 -14.70 8.84 10.50
N GLY A 164 -14.60 8.82 9.17
CA GLY A 164 -13.39 9.24 8.45
C GLY A 164 -12.24 8.26 8.63
N ARG A 165 -12.54 6.96 8.81
CA ARG A 165 -11.54 5.90 8.92
C ARG A 165 -11.97 4.67 8.12
N ILE A 166 -11.03 4.08 7.37
CA ILE A 166 -11.28 2.94 6.49
C ILE A 166 -11.32 1.65 7.31
N THR A 167 -12.46 0.98 7.29
CA THR A 167 -12.65 -0.35 7.86
C THR A 167 -12.05 -1.43 6.95
N LEU A 168 -11.26 -2.32 7.54
CA LEU A 168 -10.66 -3.49 6.93
C LEU A 168 -11.28 -4.77 7.50
N TYR A 169 -11.51 -5.74 6.62
CA TYR A 169 -12.00 -7.08 6.96
C TYR A 169 -10.91 -8.14 6.90
N HIS A 170 -9.70 -7.75 6.49
CA HIS A 170 -8.51 -8.60 6.53
C HIS A 170 -7.26 -7.73 6.64
N GLY A 171 -6.27 -8.13 7.45
CA GLY A 171 -5.02 -7.37 7.56
C GLY A 171 -4.20 -7.25 6.27
N TRP A 172 -4.40 -8.13 5.27
CA TRP A 172 -3.82 -8.00 3.93
C TRP A 172 -4.28 -6.72 3.21
N GLU A 173 -5.46 -6.19 3.56
CA GLU A 173 -5.96 -4.94 3.00
C GLU A 173 -5.15 -3.72 3.43
N SER A 174 -4.39 -3.83 4.53
CA SER A 174 -3.47 -2.79 4.97
C SER A 174 -2.17 -2.73 4.16
N GLY A 175 -1.87 -3.79 3.39
CA GLY A 175 -0.55 -4.03 2.82
C GLY A 175 0.52 -4.43 3.84
N MET A 176 0.15 -4.62 5.12
CA MET A 176 1.06 -4.93 6.23
C MET A 176 0.66 -6.20 6.99
N ASP A 177 0.69 -7.34 6.31
CA ASP A 177 0.01 -8.60 6.66
C ASP A 177 0.14 -9.05 8.12
N ASN A 178 1.37 -9.15 8.63
CA ASN A 178 1.70 -9.62 9.98
C ASN A 178 2.16 -8.48 10.90
N SER A 179 1.73 -7.25 10.61
CA SER A 179 2.06 -6.12 11.48
C SER A 179 1.56 -6.35 12.90
N PRO A 180 2.32 -5.96 13.94
CA PRO A 180 1.86 -6.03 15.33
C PRO A 180 0.52 -5.32 15.59
N ARG A 181 0.16 -4.38 14.71
CA ARG A 181 -1.13 -3.67 14.68
C ARG A 181 -2.33 -4.61 14.73
N TRP A 182 -2.20 -5.81 14.16
CA TRP A 182 -3.30 -6.75 13.97
C TRP A 182 -3.31 -7.89 14.99
N ASP A 183 -2.27 -8.03 15.81
CA ASP A 183 -2.08 -9.21 16.68
C ASP A 183 -3.26 -9.42 17.64
N SER A 184 -3.74 -8.36 18.28
CA SER A 184 -4.86 -8.46 19.23
C SER A 184 -6.18 -8.81 18.54
N ALA A 185 -6.39 -8.35 17.31
CA ALA A 185 -7.59 -8.65 16.54
C ALA A 185 -7.54 -10.07 15.98
N TYR A 186 -6.41 -10.48 15.41
CA TYR A 186 -6.19 -11.85 14.95
C TYR A 186 -6.27 -12.88 16.08
N ALA A 187 -5.84 -12.53 17.30
CA ALA A 187 -5.99 -13.41 18.47
C ALA A 187 -7.46 -13.72 18.83
N ASN A 188 -8.41 -12.89 18.38
CA ASN A 188 -9.86 -13.12 18.56
C ASN A 188 -10.49 -13.90 17.40
N VAL A 189 -9.74 -14.17 16.32
CA VAL A 189 -10.21 -14.99 15.20
C VAL A 189 -9.94 -16.45 15.54
N VAL A 190 -11.01 -17.24 15.63
CA VAL A 190 -10.93 -18.68 15.89
C VAL A 190 -11.35 -19.41 14.61
N PRO A 191 -10.39 -19.95 13.83
CA PRO A 191 -10.73 -20.73 12.65
C PRO A 191 -11.64 -21.92 13.00
N GLY A 192 -12.70 -22.11 12.21
CA GLY A 192 -13.54 -23.30 12.25
C GLY A 192 -12.94 -24.44 11.41
N GLU A 193 -13.78 -25.15 10.65
CA GLU A 193 -13.31 -26.17 9.71
C GLU A 193 -12.67 -25.50 8.47
N LEU A 194 -11.35 -25.35 8.50
CA LEU A 194 -10.59 -24.76 7.41
C LEU A 194 -10.25 -25.82 6.35
N PRO A 195 -10.62 -25.62 5.06
CA PRO A 195 -10.25 -26.55 4.01
C PRO A 195 -8.72 -26.64 3.87
N PRO A 196 -8.15 -27.85 3.74
CA PRO A 196 -6.70 -28.06 3.74
C PRO A 196 -6.03 -27.29 2.61
N TYR A 197 -4.81 -26.85 2.85
CA TYR A 197 -4.03 -26.06 1.91
C TYR A 197 -2.54 -26.30 2.10
N VAL A 198 -1.77 -25.90 1.10
CA VAL A 198 -0.30 -25.85 1.14
C VAL A 198 0.13 -24.44 0.81
N ARG A 199 1.02 -23.90 1.61
CA ARG A 199 1.62 -22.58 1.39
C ARG A 199 2.64 -22.66 0.25
N GLU A 200 2.62 -21.67 -0.63
CA GLU A 200 3.59 -21.52 -1.72
C GLU A 200 4.67 -20.48 -1.37
N ASP A 201 4.37 -19.54 -0.47
CA ASP A 201 5.27 -18.43 -0.15
C ASP A 201 6.56 -18.90 0.55
N ASN A 202 6.45 -19.86 1.46
CA ASN A 202 7.57 -20.44 2.20
C ASN A 202 8.36 -21.49 1.40
N ALA A 203 7.85 -21.94 0.25
CA ALA A 203 8.61 -22.74 -0.72
C ALA A 203 9.58 -21.87 -1.52
N ILE A 204 9.28 -20.57 -1.66
CA ILE A 204 10.11 -19.59 -2.38
C ILE A 204 11.04 -18.87 -1.39
N VAL A 205 10.51 -18.35 -0.29
CA VAL A 205 11.30 -17.80 0.82
C VAL A 205 11.39 -18.84 1.92
N THR A 206 12.42 -19.67 1.84
CA THR A 206 12.58 -20.85 2.70
C THR A 206 13.14 -20.55 4.10
N ASP A 207 13.65 -19.33 4.33
CA ASP A 207 14.05 -18.87 5.67
C ASP A 207 12.80 -18.54 6.49
N PRO A 208 12.44 -19.35 7.51
CA PRO A 208 11.21 -19.17 8.27
C PRO A 208 11.23 -17.89 9.11
N SER A 209 12.39 -17.25 9.32
CA SER A 209 12.45 -15.98 10.05
C SER A 209 11.93 -14.80 9.24
N GLN A 210 11.59 -14.99 7.96
CA GLN A 210 11.24 -13.91 7.04
C GLN A 210 9.75 -13.84 6.71
N ARG A 211 8.97 -14.87 7.01
CA ARG A 211 7.56 -14.99 6.59
C ARG A 211 6.65 -15.17 7.81
N PRO A 212 5.35 -14.89 7.67
CA PRO A 212 4.37 -15.24 8.69
C PRO A 212 4.35 -16.76 8.97
N LYS A 213 3.93 -17.11 10.18
CA LYS A 213 3.83 -18.49 10.67
C LYS A 213 2.60 -19.19 10.09
N ASP A 214 2.58 -20.51 10.14
CA ASP A 214 1.43 -21.31 9.67
C ASP A 214 0.14 -20.94 10.42
N ALA A 215 0.21 -20.75 11.75
CA ALA A 215 -0.94 -20.32 12.54
C ALA A 215 -1.47 -18.92 12.16
N GLU A 216 -0.61 -18.02 11.67
CA GLU A 216 -1.05 -16.73 11.13
C GLU A 216 -1.76 -16.95 9.78
N TYR A 217 -1.25 -17.85 8.92
CA TYR A 217 -1.91 -18.23 7.67
C TYR A 217 -3.27 -18.90 7.89
N ASP A 218 -3.45 -19.74 8.92
CA ASP A 218 -4.76 -20.34 9.24
C ASP A 218 -5.82 -19.26 9.49
N VAL A 219 -5.45 -18.19 10.21
CA VAL A 219 -6.32 -17.03 10.44
C VAL A 219 -6.59 -16.28 9.14
N TYR A 220 -5.57 -16.03 8.32
CA TYR A 220 -5.76 -15.34 7.04
C TYR A 220 -6.75 -16.11 6.13
N LEU A 221 -6.53 -17.41 5.99
CA LEU A 221 -7.36 -18.26 5.13
C LEU A 221 -8.77 -18.47 5.72
N TRP A 222 -8.93 -18.39 7.05
CA TRP A 222 -10.25 -18.43 7.67
C TRP A 222 -11.09 -17.20 7.31
N LEU A 223 -10.50 -16.01 7.33
CA LEU A 223 -11.20 -14.78 6.92
C LEU A 223 -11.70 -14.86 5.47
N LEU A 224 -10.98 -15.56 4.59
CA LEU A 224 -11.47 -15.85 3.23
C LEU A 224 -12.74 -16.72 3.24
N GLU A 225 -12.83 -17.71 4.13
CA GLU A 225 -14.03 -18.54 4.25
C GLU A 225 -15.23 -17.74 4.74
N GLU A 226 -15.03 -16.83 5.70
CA GLU A 226 -16.08 -15.92 6.18
C GLU A 226 -16.61 -15.03 5.04
N MET A 227 -15.72 -14.42 4.26
CA MET A 227 -16.11 -13.60 3.11
C MET A 227 -16.84 -14.40 2.03
N LYS A 228 -16.36 -15.61 1.72
CA LYS A 228 -17.02 -16.50 0.75
C LYS A 228 -18.43 -16.92 1.21
N SER A 229 -18.64 -17.11 2.51
CA SER A 229 -19.95 -17.51 3.06
C SER A 229 -21.07 -16.51 2.78
N VAL A 230 -20.70 -15.25 2.55
CA VAL A 230 -21.64 -14.16 2.21
C VAL A 230 -21.50 -13.68 0.77
N GLY A 231 -20.75 -14.39 -0.07
CA GLY A 231 -20.55 -14.02 -1.48
C GLY A 231 -19.84 -12.67 -1.66
N TYR A 232 -18.98 -12.28 -0.71
CA TYR A 232 -18.29 -10.98 -0.71
C TYR A 232 -19.21 -9.76 -0.71
N ASP A 233 -20.45 -9.90 -0.24
CA ASP A 233 -21.44 -8.81 -0.17
C ASP A 233 -21.05 -7.78 0.91
N ASP A 234 -20.69 -6.56 0.49
CA ASP A 234 -20.30 -5.44 1.35
C ASP A 234 -21.31 -5.16 2.48
N ALA A 235 -22.61 -5.34 2.23
CA ALA A 235 -23.65 -5.10 3.23
C ALA A 235 -23.68 -6.17 4.33
N ARG A 236 -23.14 -7.36 4.06
CA ARG A 236 -23.15 -8.51 4.98
C ARG A 236 -21.81 -8.74 5.68
N LEU A 237 -20.70 -8.20 5.16
CA LEU A 237 -19.39 -8.31 5.79
C LEU A 237 -19.37 -7.87 7.27
N PRO A 238 -19.98 -6.72 7.68
CA PRO A 238 -19.98 -6.31 9.08
C PRO A 238 -20.54 -7.35 10.06
N ASP A 239 -21.52 -8.14 9.60
CA ASP A 239 -22.24 -9.10 10.45
C ASP A 239 -21.47 -10.41 10.66
N VAL A 240 -20.65 -10.80 9.69
CA VAL A 240 -20.01 -12.13 9.68
C VAL A 240 -18.51 -12.12 9.96
N MET A 241 -17.82 -11.01 9.67
CA MET A 241 -16.37 -10.99 9.75
C MET A 241 -15.90 -11.00 11.21
N SER A 242 -14.96 -11.90 11.51
CA SER A 242 -14.31 -12.00 12.83
C SER A 242 -13.21 -10.97 13.01
N PHE A 243 -12.67 -10.42 11.92
CA PHE A 243 -11.71 -9.33 11.91
C PHE A 243 -12.36 -8.07 11.32
N VAL A 244 -12.44 -6.99 12.11
CA VAL A 244 -12.96 -5.69 11.66
C VAL A 244 -12.15 -4.58 12.32
N MET A 245 -11.28 -3.92 11.54
CA MET A 245 -10.33 -2.91 12.02
C MET A 245 -10.47 -1.61 11.25
N GLU A 246 -10.54 -0.47 11.92
CA GLU A 246 -10.33 0.83 11.27
C GLU A 246 -8.82 1.09 11.17
N ASP A 247 -8.28 1.09 9.95
CA ASP A 247 -6.85 1.25 9.67
C ASP A 247 -6.51 2.74 9.47
N VAL A 248 -5.73 3.29 10.40
CA VAL A 248 -5.40 4.72 10.36
C VAL A 248 -4.40 5.09 9.27
N PHE A 249 -3.51 4.17 8.89
CA PHE A 249 -2.50 4.41 7.86
C PHE A 249 -3.15 4.45 6.46
N VAL A 250 -4.04 3.51 6.17
CA VAL A 250 -4.85 3.49 4.94
C VAL A 250 -5.76 4.71 4.88
N SER A 251 -6.34 5.11 6.00
CA SER A 251 -7.16 6.32 6.10
C SER A 251 -6.38 7.59 5.77
N ALA A 252 -5.13 7.71 6.26
CA ALA A 252 -4.27 8.84 5.93
C ALA A 252 -3.85 8.84 4.45
N ILE A 253 -3.52 7.67 3.88
CA ILE A 253 -3.27 7.54 2.44
C ILE A 253 -4.51 7.97 1.64
N PHE A 254 -5.70 7.57 2.07
CA PHE A 254 -6.94 7.93 1.39
C PHE A 254 -7.22 9.44 1.45
N ALA A 255 -7.03 10.08 2.61
CA ALA A 255 -7.15 11.52 2.73
C ALA A 255 -6.22 12.26 1.74
N VAL A 256 -4.97 11.80 1.64
CA VAL A 256 -3.98 12.35 0.69
C VAL A 256 -4.39 12.08 -0.75
N ALA A 257 -4.82 10.86 -1.07
CA ALA A 257 -5.23 10.48 -2.42
C ALA A 257 -6.44 11.29 -2.90
N CYS A 258 -7.43 11.52 -2.03
CA CYS A 258 -8.56 12.39 -2.31
C CYS A 258 -8.11 13.83 -2.61
N GLU A 259 -7.21 14.38 -1.80
CA GLU A 259 -6.68 15.72 -2.02
C GLU A 259 -5.90 15.82 -3.34
N VAL A 260 -5.06 14.83 -3.64
CA VAL A 260 -4.30 14.75 -4.91
C VAL A 260 -5.25 14.66 -6.11
N LEU A 261 -6.25 13.79 -6.04
CA LEU A 261 -7.20 13.61 -7.14
C LEU A 261 -8.09 14.85 -7.32
N ALA A 262 -8.43 15.56 -6.23
CA ALA A 262 -9.16 16.82 -6.30
C ALA A 262 -8.34 17.89 -7.05
N THR A 263 -7.05 18.05 -6.71
CA THR A 263 -6.14 18.96 -7.43
C THR A 263 -6.02 18.59 -8.90
N ILE A 264 -5.85 17.31 -9.23
CA ILE A 264 -5.86 16.85 -10.64
C ILE A 264 -7.18 17.23 -11.32
N GLY A 265 -8.30 17.05 -10.62
CA GLY A 265 -9.62 17.39 -11.13
C GLY A 265 -9.78 18.87 -11.46
N GLU A 266 -9.24 19.75 -10.60
CA GLU A 266 -9.21 21.20 -10.81
C GLU A 266 -8.31 21.58 -12.00
N GLU A 267 -7.09 21.04 -12.05
CA GLU A 267 -6.11 21.32 -13.12
C GLU A 267 -6.57 20.85 -14.50
N HIS A 268 -7.34 19.75 -14.56
CA HIS A 268 -7.80 19.13 -15.81
C HIS A 268 -9.30 19.26 -16.06
N ALA A 269 -9.94 20.26 -15.44
CA ALA A 269 -11.34 20.67 -15.66
C ALA A 269 -12.35 19.51 -15.56
N ARG A 270 -12.17 18.62 -14.60
CA ARG A 270 -13.10 17.54 -14.28
C ARG A 270 -14.39 18.08 -13.65
N PRO A 271 -15.48 17.29 -13.55
CA PRO A 271 -16.75 17.75 -13.00
C PRO A 271 -16.58 18.36 -11.60
N ARG A 272 -17.12 19.57 -11.42
CA ARG A 272 -17.03 20.29 -10.13
C ARG A 272 -17.68 19.56 -8.96
N ALA A 273 -18.64 18.66 -9.22
CA ALA A 273 -19.27 17.83 -8.20
C ALA A 273 -18.27 16.82 -7.63
N ASP A 274 -17.58 16.09 -8.51
CA ASP A 274 -16.53 15.14 -8.15
C ASP A 274 -15.42 15.79 -7.32
N VAL A 275 -14.93 16.96 -7.75
CA VAL A 275 -13.92 17.73 -7.02
C VAL A 275 -14.39 18.11 -5.62
N ARG A 276 -15.66 18.51 -5.45
CA ARG A 276 -16.23 18.82 -4.12
C ARG A 276 -16.33 17.58 -3.24
N GLU A 277 -16.75 16.44 -3.79
CA GLU A 277 -16.79 15.17 -3.06
C GLU A 277 -15.39 14.78 -2.58
N LEU A 278 -14.39 14.86 -3.46
CA LEU A 278 -12.99 14.55 -3.13
C LEU A 278 -12.44 15.45 -2.02
N HIS A 279 -12.67 16.77 -2.08
CA HIS A 279 -12.28 17.67 -0.98
C HIS A 279 -13.00 17.33 0.32
N GLY A 280 -14.29 17.01 0.27
CA GLY A 280 -15.07 16.60 1.44
C GLY A 280 -14.54 15.31 2.08
N TRP A 281 -14.18 14.29 1.28
CA TRP A 281 -13.55 13.08 1.78
C TRP A 281 -12.13 13.34 2.31
N ALA A 282 -11.33 14.16 1.62
CA ALA A 282 -10.00 14.53 2.11
C ALA A 282 -10.06 15.18 3.51
N GLU A 283 -11.02 16.09 3.73
CA GLU A 283 -11.25 16.71 5.04
C GLU A 283 -11.74 15.70 6.08
N ARG A 284 -12.78 14.91 5.75
CA ARG A 284 -13.35 13.90 6.67
C ARG A 284 -12.29 12.92 7.15
N PHE A 285 -11.54 12.31 6.23
CA PHE A 285 -10.55 11.29 6.59
C PHE A 285 -9.32 11.88 7.28
N ARG A 286 -8.95 13.13 6.95
CA ARG A 286 -7.92 13.85 7.73
C ARG A 286 -8.39 14.06 9.17
N GLY A 287 -9.65 14.46 9.38
CA GLY A 287 -10.27 14.57 10.70
C GLY A 287 -10.27 13.24 11.45
N GLY A 288 -10.77 12.18 10.82
CA GLY A 288 -10.81 10.84 11.40
C GLY A 288 -9.44 10.28 11.79
N VAL A 289 -8.38 10.59 11.03
CA VAL A 289 -6.99 10.25 11.39
C VAL A 289 -6.55 11.00 12.65
N ILE A 290 -6.83 12.31 12.74
CA ILE A 290 -6.46 13.14 13.90
C ILE A 290 -7.17 12.66 15.16
N ASP A 291 -8.44 12.25 15.07
CA ASP A 291 -9.21 11.74 16.21
C ASP A 291 -8.57 10.50 16.85
N THR A 292 -7.76 9.75 16.10
CA THR A 292 -7.02 8.61 16.63
C THR A 292 -5.79 8.98 17.44
N THR A 293 -5.34 10.24 17.44
CA THR A 293 -3.99 10.59 17.89
C THR A 293 -3.88 10.76 19.40
N GLU A 294 -2.79 10.29 20.01
CA GLU A 294 -2.50 10.54 21.42
C GLU A 294 -2.16 12.04 21.61
N GLU A 295 -2.83 12.70 22.56
CA GLU A 295 -2.78 14.16 22.75
C GLU A 295 -1.35 14.71 22.92
N ARG A 296 -0.44 13.92 23.51
CA ARG A 296 0.93 14.33 23.82
C ARG A 296 1.91 14.09 22.66
N SER A 297 1.94 12.88 22.10
CA SER A 297 2.90 12.53 21.05
C SER A 297 2.41 12.78 19.63
N GLY A 298 1.10 12.93 19.43
CA GLY A 298 0.48 12.94 18.10
C GLY A 298 0.45 11.57 17.42
N ALA A 299 0.86 10.49 18.10
CA ALA A 299 0.88 9.13 17.56
C ALA A 299 -0.54 8.63 17.25
N ALA A 300 -0.78 8.22 16.01
CA ALA A 300 -2.04 7.62 15.58
C ALA A 300 -2.22 6.19 16.11
N ARG A 301 -3.47 5.77 16.24
CA ARG A 301 -3.86 4.43 16.72
C ARG A 301 -4.87 3.82 15.75
N ASP A 302 -4.75 2.52 15.48
CA ASP A 302 -5.82 1.77 14.80
C ASP A 302 -6.98 1.53 15.78
N PHE A 303 -8.15 1.14 15.29
CA PHE A 303 -9.31 0.84 16.14
C PHE A 303 -9.89 -0.54 15.83
N ASP A 304 -10.04 -1.37 16.86
CA ASP A 304 -10.72 -2.64 16.77
C ASP A 304 -12.23 -2.43 16.98
N VAL A 305 -12.99 -2.59 15.90
CA VAL A 305 -14.44 -2.36 15.89
C VAL A 305 -15.17 -3.43 16.70
N LYS A 306 -14.67 -4.67 16.72
CA LYS A 306 -15.29 -5.79 17.45
C LYS A 306 -15.17 -5.61 18.95
N THR A 307 -14.03 -5.10 19.43
CA THR A 307 -13.80 -4.89 20.86
C THR A 307 -14.06 -3.47 21.33
N GLY A 308 -14.23 -2.51 20.42
CA GLY A 308 -14.44 -1.10 20.72
C GLY A 308 -13.21 -0.42 21.33
N LYS A 309 -12.00 -0.88 20.99
CA LYS A 309 -10.75 -0.45 21.63
C LYS A 309 -9.77 0.13 20.62
N TRP A 310 -9.09 1.20 21.04
CA TRP A 310 -7.90 1.68 20.36
C TRP A 310 -6.76 0.68 20.47
N VAL A 311 -6.07 0.44 19.37
CA VAL A 311 -4.88 -0.41 19.27
C VAL A 311 -3.66 0.48 19.10
N ALA A 312 -2.88 0.59 20.17
CA ALA A 312 -1.63 1.34 20.19
C ALA A 312 -0.45 0.39 20.04
N THR A 313 0.31 0.53 18.94
CA THR A 313 1.52 -0.24 18.67
C THR A 313 2.65 0.68 18.21
N ASP A 314 3.90 0.33 18.55
CA ASP A 314 5.09 1.09 18.16
C ASP A 314 5.49 0.71 16.72
N THR A 315 4.62 0.98 15.75
CA THR A 315 4.82 0.68 14.32
C THR A 315 4.80 1.94 13.48
N VAL A 316 5.30 1.85 12.24
CA VAL A 316 5.34 2.98 11.30
C VAL A 316 3.97 3.63 11.04
N ALA A 317 2.87 2.90 11.24
CA ALA A 317 1.50 3.40 11.07
C ALA A 317 1.17 4.57 12.01
N MET A 318 1.85 4.68 13.16
CA MET A 318 1.65 5.78 14.10
C MET A 318 1.95 7.16 13.49
N PHE A 319 2.73 7.19 12.41
CA PHE A 319 3.12 8.40 11.67
C PHE A 319 2.14 8.77 10.55
N ALA A 320 0.99 8.08 10.45
CA ALA A 320 -0.08 8.39 9.49
C ALA A 320 -0.43 9.90 9.41
N PRO A 321 -0.52 10.67 10.52
CA PRO A 321 -0.81 12.10 10.45
C PRO A 321 0.27 12.95 9.77
N LEU A 322 1.52 12.46 9.66
CA LEU A 322 2.56 13.13 8.91
C LEU A 322 2.33 13.06 7.40
N LEU A 323 1.60 12.05 6.93
CA LEU A 323 1.17 11.92 5.53
C LEU A 323 0.02 12.88 5.21
N SER A 324 -1.07 12.79 5.96
CA SER A 324 -2.32 13.52 5.68
C SER A 324 -2.35 14.94 6.22
N GLY A 325 -1.50 15.28 7.19
CA GLY A 325 -1.48 16.56 7.88
C GLY A 325 -2.68 16.78 8.82
N GLY A 326 -2.78 18.01 9.32
CA GLY A 326 -3.90 18.47 10.15
C GLY A 326 -3.69 18.39 11.68
N LEU A 327 -2.59 17.77 12.14
CA LEU A 327 -2.20 17.85 13.55
C LEU A 327 -1.94 19.29 13.99
N PRO A 328 -2.30 19.67 15.24
CA PRO A 328 -1.79 20.86 15.89
C PRO A 328 -0.26 20.90 15.88
N ARG A 329 0.31 22.08 15.65
CA ARG A 329 1.77 22.25 15.50
C ARG A 329 2.61 21.61 16.62
N PRO A 330 2.24 21.72 17.92
CA PRO A 330 3.01 21.06 18.99
C PRO A 330 3.01 19.53 18.88
N GLN A 331 1.88 18.92 18.52
CA GLN A 331 1.74 17.46 18.37
C GLN A 331 2.49 16.97 17.13
N GLU A 332 2.40 17.70 16.02
CA GLU A 332 3.19 17.37 14.81
C GLU A 332 4.70 17.42 15.07
N LEU A 333 5.16 18.43 15.82
CA LEU A 333 6.57 18.52 16.22
C LEU A 333 6.97 17.39 17.18
N ALA A 334 6.08 16.96 18.09
CA ALA A 334 6.33 15.81 18.95
C ALA A 334 6.42 14.51 18.14
N LEU A 335 5.52 14.32 17.18
CA LEU A 335 5.49 13.15 16.30
C LEU A 335 6.73 13.09 15.40
N LEU A 336 7.18 14.23 14.86
CA LEU A 336 8.44 14.32 14.11
C LEU A 336 9.66 13.98 14.98
N ARG A 337 9.73 14.47 16.22
CA ARG A 337 10.80 14.09 17.16
C ARG A 337 10.79 12.59 17.48
N LEU A 338 9.61 11.98 17.51
CA LEU A 338 9.46 10.55 17.72
C LEU A 338 9.95 9.74 16.51
N LEU A 339 9.60 10.18 15.30
CA LEU A 339 10.10 9.60 14.04
C LEU A 339 11.63 9.69 13.92
N GLU A 340 12.18 10.86 14.20
CA GLU A 340 13.62 11.17 14.08
C GLU A 340 14.44 10.66 15.28
N GLY A 341 13.76 10.25 16.36
CA GLY A 341 14.37 9.87 17.63
C GLY A 341 14.89 8.44 17.68
N PRO A 342 15.44 8.03 18.83
CA PRO A 342 16.09 6.73 19.01
C PRO A 342 15.13 5.53 18.96
N ARG A 343 13.81 5.76 18.85
CA ARG A 343 12.82 4.70 18.68
C ARG A 343 12.63 4.31 17.21
N PHE A 344 13.01 5.16 16.26
CA PHE A 344 12.86 4.93 14.82
C PHE A 344 14.14 5.36 14.09
N CYS A 345 14.11 6.39 13.24
CA CYS A 345 15.23 6.72 12.33
C CYS A 345 16.55 7.05 13.05
N GLY A 346 16.48 7.54 14.29
CA GLY A 346 17.65 7.88 15.10
C GLY A 346 18.15 6.74 15.99
N HIS A 347 17.62 5.52 15.85
CA HIS A 347 18.08 4.38 16.64
C HIS A 347 19.56 4.07 16.32
N PRO A 348 20.45 3.95 17.34
CA PRO A 348 21.90 3.96 17.13
C PRO A 348 22.44 2.79 16.33
N ASP A 349 21.74 1.65 16.35
CA ASP A 349 22.19 0.43 15.66
C ASP A 349 21.72 0.32 14.21
N LEU A 350 20.90 1.26 13.72
CA LEU A 350 20.41 1.20 12.35
C LEU A 350 21.54 1.38 11.35
N ARG A 351 21.55 0.53 10.31
CA ARG A 351 22.52 0.64 9.22
C ARG A 351 22.29 1.88 8.38
N TYR A 352 21.03 2.25 8.20
CA TYR A 352 20.55 3.39 7.43
C TYR A 352 19.55 4.16 8.30
N ALA A 353 19.58 5.48 8.27
CA ALA A 353 18.66 6.33 9.03
C ALA A 353 17.27 6.39 8.36
N LEU A 354 16.64 5.22 8.26
CA LEU A 354 15.34 4.98 7.63
C LEU A 354 14.34 4.47 8.65
N VAL A 355 13.06 4.50 8.29
CA VAL A 355 11.95 4.12 9.18
C VAL A 355 11.80 2.59 9.21
N PRO A 356 12.07 1.90 10.33
CA PRO A 356 11.73 0.49 10.48
C PRO A 356 10.21 0.31 10.56
N SER A 357 9.67 -0.80 10.05
CA SER A 357 8.21 -1.03 10.06
C SER A 357 7.65 -1.15 11.47
N THR A 358 8.46 -1.66 12.41
CA THR A 358 8.20 -1.71 13.85
C THR A 358 9.42 -1.15 14.57
N SER A 359 9.21 -0.33 15.61
CA SER A 359 10.27 0.28 16.40
C SER A 359 11.25 -0.77 16.93
N PRO A 360 12.58 -0.61 16.75
CA PRO A 360 13.58 -1.53 17.28
C PRO A 360 13.56 -1.72 18.79
N VAL A 361 12.97 -0.79 19.55
CA VAL A 361 12.85 -0.89 21.01
C VAL A 361 11.52 -1.52 21.46
N SER A 362 10.62 -1.84 20.53
CA SER A 362 9.38 -2.54 20.82
C SER A 362 9.64 -4.01 21.16
N ARG A 363 8.86 -4.58 22.08
CA ARG A 363 8.86 -6.02 22.35
C ARG A 363 8.42 -6.87 21.14
N ASP A 364 7.66 -6.25 20.23
CA ASP A 364 7.10 -6.90 19.04
C ASP A 364 8.10 -6.89 17.86
N PHE A 365 9.23 -6.19 18.02
CA PHE A 365 10.26 -6.09 17.01
C PHE A 365 10.90 -7.44 16.68
N ARG A 366 10.93 -7.78 15.40
CA ARG A 366 11.63 -8.91 14.81
C ARG A 366 12.38 -8.38 13.59
N PRO A 367 13.72 -8.35 13.59
CA PRO A 367 14.51 -7.65 12.57
C PRO A 367 14.36 -8.22 11.16
N ARG A 368 13.87 -9.46 11.02
CA ARG A 368 13.79 -10.19 9.75
C ARG A 368 12.36 -10.51 9.32
N GLU A 369 11.41 -10.43 10.24
CA GLU A 369 10.08 -11.03 10.10
C GLU A 369 9.08 -10.05 9.47
N TYR A 370 9.22 -9.85 8.16
CA TYR A 370 8.23 -9.17 7.32
C TYR A 370 7.86 -7.75 7.83
N TRP A 371 6.62 -7.50 8.29
CA TRP A 371 6.20 -6.18 8.79
C TRP A 371 6.51 -5.93 10.27
N ARG A 372 7.19 -6.86 10.95
CA ARG A 372 7.52 -6.76 12.38
C ARG A 372 8.86 -6.09 12.70
N GLY A 373 9.51 -5.41 11.76
CA GLY A 373 10.78 -4.74 12.03
C GLY A 373 11.57 -4.25 10.82
N PRO A 374 11.68 -5.02 9.72
CA PRO A 374 12.42 -4.61 8.53
C PRO A 374 12.14 -3.20 8.01
N VAL A 375 13.11 -2.66 7.27
CA VAL A 375 12.96 -1.38 6.56
C VAL A 375 12.46 -1.65 5.14
N TRP A 376 11.39 -0.96 4.75
CA TRP A 376 10.71 -1.17 3.47
C TRP A 376 10.97 0.02 2.52
N PRO A 377 11.60 -0.20 1.35
CA PRO A 377 11.83 0.85 0.37
C PRO A 377 10.55 1.55 -0.10
N VAL A 378 9.43 0.82 -0.21
CA VAL A 378 8.13 1.37 -0.60
C VAL A 378 7.61 2.39 0.42
N LEU A 379 7.77 2.14 1.71
CA LEU A 379 7.41 3.11 2.75
C LEU A 379 8.37 4.29 2.77
N THR A 380 9.67 4.04 2.59
CA THR A 380 10.66 5.11 2.48
C THR A 380 10.29 6.07 1.35
N TRP A 381 9.88 5.53 0.20
CA TRP A 381 9.41 6.34 -0.93
C TRP A 381 8.14 7.11 -0.60
N LEU A 382 7.13 6.45 0.00
CA LEU A 382 5.86 7.09 0.34
C LEU A 382 6.05 8.25 1.34
N PHE A 383 6.86 8.06 2.38
CA PHE A 383 7.19 9.13 3.33
C PHE A 383 8.02 10.23 2.69
N CYS A 384 8.99 9.89 1.83
CA CYS A 384 9.76 10.88 1.07
C CYS A 384 8.83 11.77 0.23
N TRP A 385 7.98 11.17 -0.61
CA TRP A 385 7.03 11.89 -1.46
C TRP A 385 6.05 12.73 -0.63
N ALA A 386 5.51 12.18 0.46
CA ALA A 386 4.62 12.92 1.34
C ALA A 386 5.34 14.11 1.98
N PHE A 387 6.58 13.95 2.45
CA PHE A 387 7.36 15.03 3.06
C PHE A 387 7.70 16.15 2.07
N GLU A 388 7.98 15.82 0.80
CA GLU A 388 8.10 16.84 -0.25
C GLU A 388 6.79 17.62 -0.41
N ARG A 389 5.65 16.93 -0.45
CA ARG A 389 4.32 17.55 -0.52
C ARG A 389 4.02 18.45 0.70
N ARG A 390 4.50 18.07 1.89
CA ARG A 390 4.38 18.87 3.13
C ARG A 390 5.35 20.06 3.19
N GLY A 391 6.24 20.21 2.20
CA GLY A 391 7.26 21.26 2.18
C GLY A 391 8.47 20.99 3.07
N TRP A 392 8.66 19.75 3.54
CA TRP A 392 9.78 19.34 4.38
C TRP A 392 10.94 18.78 3.52
N SER A 393 11.41 19.60 2.59
CA SER A 393 12.36 19.19 1.55
C SER A 393 13.64 18.54 2.09
N GLU A 394 14.18 19.03 3.21
CA GLU A 394 15.38 18.44 3.82
C GLU A 394 15.11 17.03 4.39
N ARG A 395 13.96 16.82 5.05
CA ARG A 395 13.58 15.50 5.58
C ARG A 395 13.39 14.50 4.45
N ALA A 396 12.71 14.92 3.39
CA ALA A 396 12.55 14.11 2.19
C ALA A 396 13.88 13.79 1.52
N PHE A 397 14.76 14.79 1.39
CA PHE A 397 16.11 14.60 0.85
C PHE A 397 16.90 13.55 1.62
N LEU A 398 16.89 13.60 2.95
CA LEU A 398 17.60 12.63 3.81
C LEU A 398 17.03 11.21 3.64
N LEU A 399 15.71 11.04 3.63
CA LEU A 399 15.07 9.73 3.38
C LEU A 399 15.44 9.18 2.00
N ARG A 400 15.38 10.02 0.96
CA ARG A 400 15.79 9.64 -0.40
C ARG A 400 17.26 9.23 -0.46
N GLN A 401 18.14 10.01 0.17
CA GLN A 401 19.57 9.75 0.18
C GLN A 401 19.88 8.40 0.85
N GLU A 402 19.31 8.14 2.01
CA GLU A 402 19.52 6.88 2.73
C GLU A 402 18.85 5.69 2.02
N GLY A 403 17.67 5.88 1.41
CA GLY A 403 17.01 4.87 0.59
C GLY A 403 17.84 4.48 -0.64
N LEU A 404 18.43 5.44 -1.35
CA LEU A 404 19.35 5.18 -2.46
C LEU A 404 20.64 4.51 -1.99
N ARG A 405 21.15 4.85 -0.80
CA ARG A 405 22.32 4.17 -0.20
C ARG A 405 22.00 2.72 0.16
N GLN A 406 20.79 2.44 0.65
CA GLN A 406 20.31 1.08 0.95
C GLN A 406 20.18 0.26 -0.34
N ALA A 407 19.50 0.79 -1.35
CA ALA A 407 19.31 0.13 -2.64
C ALA A 407 20.57 0.08 -3.52
N GLY A 408 21.67 0.71 -3.09
CA GLY A 408 22.93 0.79 -3.85
C GLY A 408 23.64 -0.55 -4.05
N ASP A 409 23.19 -1.61 -3.38
CA ASP A 409 23.62 -3.00 -3.61
C ASP A 409 23.05 -3.60 -4.92
N GLY A 410 21.95 -3.04 -5.44
CA GLY A 410 21.28 -3.50 -6.65
C GLY A 410 20.50 -4.81 -6.51
N SER A 411 20.19 -5.25 -5.29
CA SER A 411 19.36 -6.45 -5.06
C SER A 411 17.87 -6.20 -5.35
N PHE A 412 17.44 -4.96 -5.13
CA PHE A 412 16.03 -4.55 -5.18
C PHE A 412 15.16 -5.45 -4.31
N ALA A 413 15.62 -5.70 -3.08
CA ALA A 413 14.88 -6.50 -2.10
C ALA A 413 13.52 -5.89 -1.75
N GLU A 414 12.59 -6.75 -1.35
CA GLU A 414 11.27 -6.38 -0.85
C GLU A 414 11.40 -5.54 0.44
N TYR A 415 12.28 -5.97 1.35
CA TYR A 415 12.64 -5.27 2.58
C TYR A 415 14.08 -5.60 2.99
N TYR A 416 14.63 -4.81 3.92
CA TYR A 416 16.01 -4.94 4.40
C TYR A 416 16.04 -5.09 5.91
N GLU A 417 16.96 -5.93 6.39
CA GLU A 417 17.24 -6.07 7.82
C GLU A 417 17.79 -4.73 8.38
N PRO A 418 17.21 -4.16 9.46
CA PRO A 418 17.47 -2.77 9.84
C PRO A 418 18.90 -2.45 10.30
N PHE A 419 19.63 -3.42 10.87
CA PHE A 419 20.92 -3.19 11.54
C PHE A 419 22.13 -3.57 10.67
N THR A 420 21.96 -4.58 9.84
CA THR A 420 22.99 -5.15 8.95
C THR A 420 22.84 -4.62 7.52
N GLY A 421 21.62 -4.23 7.12
CA GLY A 421 21.29 -3.89 5.74
C GLY A 421 21.21 -5.11 4.82
N ALA A 422 21.07 -6.33 5.37
CA ALA A 422 20.91 -7.53 4.55
C ALA A 422 19.60 -7.46 3.75
N PRO A 423 19.61 -7.75 2.43
CA PRO A 423 18.39 -7.84 1.65
C PRO A 423 17.58 -9.08 2.04
N LEU A 424 16.27 -8.91 2.23
CA LEU A 424 15.32 -9.95 2.68
C LEU A 424 14.06 -9.99 1.79
N GLY A 425 13.23 -10.99 1.99
CA GLY A 425 12.01 -11.20 1.21
C GLY A 425 12.31 -11.58 -0.24
N SER A 426 11.41 -11.20 -1.15
CA SER A 426 11.72 -11.36 -2.57
C SER A 426 12.83 -10.41 -3.01
N MET A 427 13.81 -10.93 -3.74
CA MET A 427 14.69 -10.08 -4.54
C MET A 427 13.94 -9.61 -5.79
N GLN A 428 14.48 -8.59 -6.45
CA GLN A 428 13.90 -8.05 -7.68
C GLN A 428 12.43 -7.60 -7.54
N GLN A 429 12.09 -7.02 -6.39
CA GLN A 429 10.76 -6.47 -6.12
C GLN A 429 10.52 -5.22 -6.99
N SER A 430 9.40 -5.21 -7.71
CA SER A 430 9.08 -4.19 -8.70
C SER A 430 8.93 -2.79 -8.08
N TRP A 431 8.28 -2.64 -6.93
CA TRP A 431 8.17 -1.33 -6.27
C TRP A 431 9.54 -0.77 -5.83
N THR A 432 10.55 -1.63 -5.59
CA THR A 432 11.84 -1.18 -5.04
C THR A 432 12.65 -0.60 -6.18
N ALA A 433 12.60 -1.25 -7.34
CA ALA A 433 13.10 -0.67 -8.59
C ALA A 433 12.36 0.62 -8.95
N ALA A 434 11.03 0.67 -8.78
CA ALA A 434 10.24 1.85 -9.08
C ALA A 434 10.60 3.06 -8.19
N ALA A 435 10.75 2.86 -6.88
CA ALA A 435 11.19 3.89 -5.95
C ALA A 435 12.57 4.45 -6.34
N VAL A 436 13.51 3.58 -6.70
CA VAL A 436 14.84 3.97 -7.18
C VAL A 436 14.76 4.79 -8.47
N LEU A 437 13.92 4.40 -9.42
CA LEU A 437 13.74 5.12 -10.68
C LEU A 437 13.16 6.52 -10.46
N ASP A 438 12.18 6.65 -9.58
CA ASP A 438 11.55 7.94 -9.26
C ASP A 438 12.49 8.87 -8.48
N TRP A 439 13.34 8.33 -7.59
CA TRP A 439 14.34 9.12 -6.87
C TRP A 439 15.50 9.61 -7.74
N LEU A 440 15.84 8.88 -8.81
CA LEU A 440 16.97 9.19 -9.71
C LEU A 440 16.55 9.95 -10.98
N GLY A 441 15.26 9.94 -11.32
CA GLY A 441 14.68 10.60 -12.50
C GLY A 441 14.05 11.95 -12.18
#